data_AF-A0A352AQS4-F1
#
_entry.id   AF-A0A352AQS4-F1
#
_cell.length_a   1.000
_cell.length_b   1.000
_cell.length_c   1.000
_cell.angle_alpha   90.00
_cell.angle_beta   90.00
_cell.angle_gamma   90.00
#
_symmetry.space_group_name_H-M   'P 1'
#
loop_
_entity.id
_entity.type
_entity.pdbx_description
1 polymer ?
#
loop_
_entity_poly.entity_id
_entity_poly.type
_entity_poly.pdbx_seq_one_letter_code
_entity_poly.pdbx_strand_id
1 'polypeptide(L)'
;FIDKYIGDAVMALFPQTADNALQAAIEMQKQVSLYNQQRQEWGEKPIAIGIGLHTGNLMLGTVGEPQRMETTVISDAVNLASRLEGLTKVYGVDILISEQTLSRLDNSAKYAYRYLDRVTVKGKSKPVAVFEVYDSNPTHLIALKGQTHSEFEEGVALYVEQQFAAAQRLFEQVLQQNEQDRVVELYIERCQQAVREG
;
A
#
# COMPACT_ATOMS: atom_id res chain seq x y z
N PHE A 1 11.27 11.95 -10.84
CA PHE A 1 12.45 12.60 -10.23
C PHE A 1 12.28 12.63 -8.73
N ILE A 2 13.37 12.65 -7.96
CA ILE A 2 13.32 12.79 -6.50
C ILE A 2 13.07 14.27 -6.19
N ASP A 3 11.99 14.56 -5.47
CA ASP A 3 11.65 15.92 -5.05
C ASP A 3 12.41 16.30 -3.77
N LYS A 4 12.36 15.43 -2.74
CA LYS A 4 13.06 15.66 -1.47
C LYS A 4 13.25 14.39 -0.65
N TYR A 5 14.19 14.49 0.31
CA TYR A 5 14.41 13.53 1.38
C TYR A 5 13.80 14.08 2.68
N ILE A 6 13.06 13.26 3.42
CA ILE A 6 12.34 13.66 4.64
C ILE A 6 12.68 12.63 5.73
N GLY A 7 13.75 12.89 6.49
CA GLY A 7 14.26 11.90 7.44
C GLY A 7 14.75 10.64 6.72
N ASP A 8 14.10 9.51 7.00
CA ASP A 8 14.31 8.21 6.35
C ASP A 8 13.42 7.98 5.11
N ALA A 9 12.53 8.93 4.79
CA ALA A 9 11.64 8.84 3.64
C ALA A 9 12.18 9.56 2.40
N VAL A 10 11.82 9.04 1.22
CA VAL A 10 12.09 9.67 -0.09
C VAL A 10 10.76 10.02 -0.75
N MET A 11 10.64 11.25 -1.24
CA MET A 11 9.52 11.67 -2.06
C MET A 11 9.95 11.78 -3.52
N ALA A 12 9.25 11.06 -4.40
CA ALA A 12 9.49 11.06 -5.84
C ALA A 12 8.23 11.41 -6.62
N LEU A 13 8.40 12.18 -7.69
CA LEU A 13 7.34 12.60 -8.61
C LEU A 13 7.51 11.93 -9.98
N PHE A 14 6.41 11.39 -10.50
CA PHE A 14 6.35 10.72 -11.79
C PHE A 14 5.33 11.46 -12.68
N PRO A 15 5.76 12.46 -13.47
CA PRO A 15 4.83 13.35 -14.19
C PRO A 15 4.21 12.72 -15.44
N GLN A 16 4.75 11.60 -15.93
CA GLN A 16 4.32 10.99 -17.20
C GLN A 16 3.22 9.95 -17.00
N THR A 17 3.52 8.85 -16.31
CA THR A 17 2.60 7.70 -16.19
C THR A 17 2.61 7.13 -14.77
N ALA A 18 1.46 6.57 -14.37
CA ALA A 18 1.34 5.82 -13.11
C ALA A 18 2.15 4.52 -13.18
N ASP A 19 2.26 3.90 -14.36
CA ASP A 19 3.08 2.72 -14.60
C ASP A 19 4.55 2.91 -14.21
N ASN A 20 5.16 4.05 -14.55
CA ASN A 20 6.55 4.31 -14.18
C ASN A 20 6.73 4.38 -12.65
N ALA A 21 5.75 4.95 -11.94
CA ALA A 21 5.77 5.01 -10.48
C ALA A 21 5.64 3.62 -9.86
N LEU A 22 4.70 2.81 -10.37
CA LEU A 22 4.47 1.47 -9.85
C LEU A 22 5.63 0.51 -10.13
N GLN A 23 6.19 0.54 -11.34
CA GLN A 23 7.37 -0.26 -11.69
C GLN A 23 8.58 0.12 -10.84
N ALA A 24 8.80 1.41 -10.61
CA ALA A 24 9.86 1.87 -9.71
C ALA A 24 9.64 1.35 -8.28
N ALA A 25 8.42 1.37 -7.76
CA ALA A 25 8.10 0.85 -6.44
C ALA A 25 8.38 -0.66 -6.32
N ILE A 26 7.93 -1.44 -7.30
CA ILE A 26 8.17 -2.89 -7.35
C ILE A 26 9.67 -3.19 -7.40
N GLU A 27 10.42 -2.48 -8.23
CA GLU A 27 11.86 -2.68 -8.36
C GLU A 27 12.61 -2.27 -7.08
N MET A 28 12.21 -1.16 -6.44
CA MET A 28 12.77 -0.76 -5.15
C MET A 28 12.63 -1.85 -4.09
N GLN A 29 11.44 -2.46 -3.97
CA GLN A 29 11.23 -3.56 -3.01
C GLN A 29 12.10 -4.79 -3.34
N LYS A 30 12.23 -5.13 -4.63
CA LYS A 30 13.12 -6.23 -5.08
C LYS A 30 14.58 -5.95 -4.73
N GLN A 31 15.05 -4.72 -4.94
CA GLN A 31 16.42 -4.33 -4.60
C GLN A 31 16.66 -4.33 -3.09
N VAL A 32 15.67 -3.91 -2.26
CA VAL A 32 15.76 -4.03 -0.80
C VAL A 32 15.82 -5.50 -0.36
N SER A 33 15.03 -6.37 -0.97
CA SER A 33 15.07 -7.81 -0.71
C SER A 33 16.45 -8.42 -1.04
N LEU A 34 17.03 -8.06 -2.19
CA LEU A 34 18.37 -8.49 -2.57
C LEU A 34 19.44 -7.97 -1.60
N TYR A 35 19.35 -6.69 -1.23
CA TYR A 35 20.26 -6.08 -0.27
C TYR A 35 20.16 -6.73 1.11
N ASN A 36 18.97 -7.15 1.53
CA ASN A 36 18.77 -7.86 2.79
C ASN A 36 19.44 -9.24 2.83
N GLN A 37 19.61 -9.92 1.69
CA GLN A 37 20.39 -11.16 1.63
C GLN A 37 21.85 -10.89 2.01
N GLN A 38 22.44 -9.84 1.43
CA GLN A 38 23.79 -9.40 1.76
C GLN A 38 23.93 -8.94 3.22
N ARG A 39 22.94 -8.22 3.76
CA ARG A 39 22.92 -7.83 5.18
C ARG A 39 22.93 -9.04 6.11
N GLN A 40 22.18 -10.08 5.78
CA GLN A 40 22.15 -11.31 6.56
C GLN A 40 23.52 -12.02 6.58
N GLU A 41 24.23 -12.05 5.45
CA GLU A 41 25.60 -12.57 5.38
C GLU A 41 26.58 -11.80 6.28
N TRP A 42 26.33 -10.51 6.48
CA TRP A 42 27.09 -9.65 7.39
C TRP A 42 26.62 -9.70 8.85
N GLY A 43 25.62 -10.52 9.17
CA GLY A 43 25.03 -10.59 10.51
C GLY A 43 24.21 -9.35 10.89
N GLU A 44 23.81 -8.54 9.92
CA GLU A 44 22.97 -7.36 10.12
C GLU A 44 21.48 -7.70 10.00
N LYS A 45 20.65 -6.91 10.69
CA LYS A 45 19.19 -7.03 10.58
C LYS A 45 18.70 -6.57 9.21
N PRO A 46 17.66 -7.19 8.64
CA PRO A 46 17.05 -6.73 7.39
C PRO A 46 16.38 -5.37 7.58
N ILE A 47 16.30 -4.59 6.50
CA ILE A 47 15.55 -3.35 6.40
C ILE A 47 14.22 -3.63 5.68
N ALA A 48 13.16 -2.97 6.13
CA ALA A 48 11.87 -2.95 5.43
C ALA A 48 11.56 -1.51 5.01
N ILE A 49 10.96 -1.35 3.83
CA ILE A 49 10.44 -0.07 3.35
C ILE A 49 8.96 -0.23 3.01
N GLY A 50 8.18 0.82 3.28
CA GLY A 50 6.80 0.94 2.81
C GLY A 50 6.73 1.92 1.65
N ILE A 51 5.89 1.65 0.65
CA ILE A 51 5.69 2.56 -0.48
C ILE A 51 4.22 2.88 -0.67
N GLY A 52 3.88 4.16 -0.61
CA GLY A 52 2.55 4.70 -0.91
C GLY A 52 2.53 5.46 -2.22
N LEU A 53 1.67 5.06 -3.16
CA LEU A 53 1.49 5.74 -4.45
C LEU A 53 0.11 6.35 -4.58
N HIS A 54 0.07 7.61 -4.99
CA HIS A 54 -1.15 8.32 -5.32
C HIS A 54 -0.98 9.17 -6.57
N THR A 55 -2.00 9.17 -7.42
CA THR A 55 -2.09 10.02 -8.61
C THR A 55 -3.11 11.11 -8.38
N GLY A 56 -2.67 12.36 -8.42
CA GLY A 56 -3.51 13.52 -8.22
C GLY A 56 -2.87 14.79 -8.75
N ASN A 57 -3.66 15.87 -8.78
CA ASN A 57 -3.17 17.16 -9.25
C ASN A 57 -2.18 17.75 -8.25
N LEU A 58 -1.14 18.38 -8.79
CA LEU A 58 -0.12 19.06 -8.04
C LEU A 58 -0.09 20.53 -8.46
N MET A 59 -0.04 21.46 -7.50
CA MET A 59 0.41 22.82 -7.78
C MET A 59 1.88 22.91 -7.42
N LEU A 60 2.70 23.27 -8.41
CA LEU A 60 4.10 23.62 -8.21
C LEU A 60 4.17 25.13 -7.98
N GLY A 61 4.51 25.54 -6.77
CA GLY A 61 4.76 26.93 -6.41
C GLY A 61 6.16 27.09 -5.85
N THR A 62 6.83 28.19 -6.21
CA THR A 62 8.10 28.56 -5.58
C THR A 62 7.78 29.26 -4.26
N VAL A 63 8.28 28.73 -3.14
CA VAL A 63 8.08 29.33 -1.81
C VAL A 63 9.45 29.65 -1.22
N GLY A 64 9.75 30.92 -1.00
CA GLY A 64 11.02 31.36 -0.43
C GLY A 64 11.36 32.83 -0.66
N GLU A 65 12.33 33.35 0.09
CA GLU A 65 12.95 34.64 -0.20
C GLU A 65 13.82 34.55 -1.47
N PRO A 66 14.10 35.66 -2.17
CA PRO A 66 14.87 35.65 -3.43
C PRO A 66 16.24 34.92 -3.36
N GLN A 67 16.83 34.80 -2.17
CA GLN A 67 18.10 34.09 -1.92
C GLN A 67 17.95 32.63 -1.49
N ARG A 68 16.74 32.15 -1.17
CA ARG A 68 16.44 30.76 -0.79
C ARG A 68 15.08 30.37 -1.34
N MET A 69 15.03 30.12 -2.64
CA MET A 69 13.86 29.58 -3.33
C MET A 69 13.85 28.06 -3.15
N GLU A 70 12.99 27.54 -2.28
CA GLU A 70 12.72 26.10 -2.22
C GLU A 70 11.45 25.80 -3.03
N THR A 71 11.58 24.92 -4.03
CA THR A 71 10.40 24.36 -4.71
C THR A 71 9.70 23.46 -3.70
N THR A 72 8.63 23.96 -3.07
CA THR A 72 7.86 23.17 -2.12
C THR A 72 6.62 22.66 -2.79
N VAL A 73 6.58 21.35 -3.01
CA VAL A 73 5.37 20.66 -3.43
C VAL A 73 4.42 20.57 -2.24
N ILE A 74 3.43 21.47 -2.20
CA ILE A 74 2.33 21.41 -1.24
C ILE A 74 1.07 21.02 -2.02
N SER A 75 0.64 19.77 -1.89
CA SER A 75 -0.62 19.31 -2.48
C SER A 75 -1.23 18.20 -1.64
N ASP A 76 -2.57 18.16 -1.61
CA ASP A 76 -3.35 17.04 -1.12
C ASP A 76 -2.90 15.69 -1.71
N ALA A 77 -2.36 15.69 -2.92
CA ALA A 77 -1.84 14.49 -3.56
C ALA A 77 -0.62 13.93 -2.82
N VAL A 78 0.32 14.80 -2.41
CA VAL A 78 1.51 14.41 -1.64
C VAL A 78 1.12 13.93 -0.25
N ASN A 79 0.22 14.66 0.41
CA ASN A 79 -0.27 14.27 1.73
C ASN A 79 -0.96 12.90 1.70
N LEU A 80 -1.70 12.60 0.63
CA LEU A 80 -2.32 11.29 0.46
C LEU A 80 -1.28 10.19 0.21
N ALA A 81 -0.31 10.42 -0.69
CA ALA A 81 0.77 9.45 -0.93
C ALA A 81 1.55 9.09 0.35
N SER A 82 1.95 10.08 1.14
CA SER A 82 2.63 9.86 2.43
C SER A 82 1.77 9.11 3.44
N ARG A 83 0.45 9.32 3.44
CA ARG A 83 -0.45 8.58 4.34
C ARG A 83 -0.65 7.14 3.90
N LEU A 84 -0.71 6.89 2.58
CA LEU A 84 -0.72 5.52 2.05
C LEU A 84 0.57 4.80 2.44
N GLU A 85 1.72 5.48 2.36
CA GLU A 85 2.99 4.93 2.85
C GLU A 85 2.87 4.56 4.34
N GLY A 86 2.41 5.46 5.21
CA GLY A 86 2.22 5.13 6.62
C GLY A 86 1.23 3.97 6.89
N LEU A 87 0.23 3.78 6.03
CA LEU A 87 -0.73 2.67 6.13
C LEU A 87 -0.11 1.31 5.77
N THR A 88 0.97 1.27 5.00
CA THR A 88 1.67 0.01 4.67
C THR A 88 2.05 -0.75 5.93
N LYS A 89 2.52 -0.04 6.96
CA LYS A 89 2.85 -0.61 8.27
C LYS A 89 1.64 -1.14 9.03
N VAL A 90 0.49 -0.49 8.91
CA VAL A 90 -0.77 -0.90 9.57
C VAL A 90 -1.29 -2.19 8.95
N TYR A 91 -1.31 -2.26 7.62
CA TYR A 91 -1.76 -3.45 6.89
C TYR A 91 -0.69 -4.56 6.83
N GLY A 92 0.57 -4.24 7.11
CA GLY A 92 1.68 -5.18 7.00
C GLY A 92 2.01 -5.55 5.56
N VAL A 93 1.90 -4.59 4.63
CA VAL A 93 2.13 -4.78 3.19
C VAL A 93 3.26 -3.87 2.70
N ASP A 94 3.82 -4.17 1.53
CA ASP A 94 4.99 -3.47 0.99
C ASP A 94 4.63 -2.24 0.14
N ILE A 95 3.57 -2.34 -0.67
CA ILE A 95 3.16 -1.30 -1.61
C ILE A 95 1.65 -1.10 -1.50
N LEU A 96 1.25 0.16 -1.26
CA LEU A 96 -0.14 0.60 -1.33
C LEU A 96 -0.33 1.63 -2.43
N ILE A 97 -1.37 1.43 -3.23
CA ILE A 97 -1.78 2.38 -4.26
C ILE A 97 -3.21 2.83 -4.04
N SER A 98 -3.53 4.07 -4.42
CA SER A 98 -4.91 4.54 -4.40
C SER A 98 -5.69 4.09 -5.64
N GLU A 99 -7.02 4.12 -5.57
CA GLU A 99 -7.91 3.91 -6.71
C GLU A 99 -7.55 4.78 -7.92
N GLN A 100 -7.12 6.03 -7.70
CA GLN A 100 -6.72 6.95 -8.77
C GLN A 100 -5.44 6.50 -9.47
N THR A 101 -4.49 5.92 -8.74
CA THR A 101 -3.29 5.34 -9.35
C THR A 101 -3.65 4.10 -10.13
N LEU A 102 -4.45 3.20 -9.56
CA LEU A 102 -4.91 1.98 -10.24
C LEU A 102 -5.66 2.31 -11.54
N SER A 103 -6.57 3.30 -11.53
CA SER A 103 -7.33 3.71 -12.72
C SER A 103 -6.51 4.39 -13.81
N ARG A 104 -5.25 4.75 -13.51
CA ARG A 104 -4.32 5.43 -14.42
C ARG A 104 -3.23 4.50 -14.95
N LEU A 105 -3.25 3.23 -14.58
CA LEU A 105 -2.39 2.20 -15.17
C LEU A 105 -2.91 1.84 -16.56
N ASP A 106 -2.00 1.66 -17.52
CA ASP A 106 -2.38 1.32 -18.90
C ASP A 106 -3.07 -0.05 -19.02
N ASN A 107 -2.62 -1.01 -18.22
CA ASN A 107 -3.21 -2.34 -18.10
C ASN A 107 -2.98 -2.84 -16.66
N SER A 108 -3.97 -2.68 -15.79
CA SER A 108 -3.85 -3.10 -14.39
C SER A 108 -3.74 -4.63 -14.25
N ALA A 109 -4.36 -5.40 -15.16
CA ALA A 109 -4.39 -6.86 -15.10
C ALA A 109 -3.01 -7.54 -15.26
N LYS A 110 -1.96 -6.78 -15.61
CA LYS A 110 -0.58 -7.28 -15.65
C LYS A 110 0.09 -7.31 -14.28
N TYR A 111 -0.49 -6.66 -13.28
CA TYR A 111 0.05 -6.57 -11.92
C TYR A 111 -0.75 -7.47 -10.98
N ALA A 112 -0.09 -7.98 -9.96
CA ALA A 112 -0.70 -8.74 -8.88
C ALA A 112 -1.12 -7.77 -7.77
N TYR A 113 -2.43 -7.51 -7.67
CA TYR A 113 -2.99 -6.60 -6.68
C TYR A 113 -4.32 -7.13 -6.12
N ARG A 114 -4.76 -6.56 -5.01
CA ARG A 114 -6.09 -6.81 -4.43
C ARG A 114 -6.61 -5.58 -3.69
N TYR A 115 -7.92 -5.41 -3.64
CA TYR A 115 -8.55 -4.34 -2.85
C TYR A 115 -8.34 -4.61 -1.36
N LEU A 116 -7.86 -3.62 -0.59
CA LEU A 116 -7.76 -3.75 0.86
C LEU A 116 -8.94 -3.09 1.55
N ASP A 117 -9.06 -1.77 1.48
CA ASP A 117 -9.97 -1.01 2.33
C ASP A 117 -10.35 0.32 1.68
N ARG A 118 -11.31 1.02 2.31
CA ARG A 118 -11.66 2.41 2.03
C ARG A 118 -11.25 3.28 3.21
N VAL A 119 -10.16 4.02 3.05
CA VAL A 119 -9.59 4.83 4.13
C VAL A 119 -10.07 6.28 4.04
N THR A 120 -10.55 6.81 5.17
CA THR A 120 -10.83 8.25 5.32
C THR A 120 -9.57 8.96 5.77
N VAL A 121 -9.18 9.97 5.00
CA VAL A 121 -7.90 10.64 5.17
C VAL A 121 -8.17 12.02 5.76
N LYS A 122 -7.63 12.33 6.95
CA LYS A 122 -7.91 13.57 7.71
C LYS A 122 -7.84 14.82 6.82
N GLY A 123 -8.97 15.51 6.64
CA GLY A 123 -9.08 16.69 5.77
C GLY A 123 -9.72 16.44 4.41
N LYS A 124 -10.02 15.19 4.03
CA LYS A 124 -10.90 14.86 2.89
C LYS A 124 -12.24 14.31 3.36
N SER A 125 -13.30 14.70 2.68
CA SER A 125 -14.68 14.26 2.95
C SER A 125 -15.03 12.93 2.29
N LYS A 126 -14.28 12.49 1.28
CA LYS A 126 -14.52 11.24 0.55
C LYS A 126 -13.47 10.18 0.93
N PRO A 127 -13.89 8.97 1.37
CA PRO A 127 -13.00 7.83 1.51
C PRO A 127 -12.34 7.48 0.18
N VAL A 128 -11.10 7.02 0.23
CA VAL A 128 -10.32 6.58 -0.92
C VAL A 128 -10.11 5.08 -0.83
N ALA A 129 -10.48 4.33 -1.87
CA ALA A 129 -10.16 2.91 -1.95
C ALA A 129 -8.65 2.71 -2.15
N VAL A 130 -8.09 1.75 -1.43
CA VAL A 130 -6.66 1.42 -1.45
C VAL A 130 -6.45 -0.05 -1.78
N PHE A 131 -5.38 -0.31 -2.51
CA PHE A 131 -5.04 -1.62 -3.05
C PHE A 131 -3.61 -1.97 -2.66
N GLU A 132 -3.39 -3.21 -2.24
CA GLU A 132 -2.06 -3.79 -2.10
C GLU A 132 -1.57 -4.21 -3.49
N VAL A 133 -0.33 -3.87 -3.83
CA VAL A 133 0.38 -4.49 -4.95
C VAL A 133 1.47 -5.37 -4.39
N TYR A 134 1.49 -6.64 -4.81
CA TYR A 134 2.35 -7.67 -4.23
C TYR A 134 3.26 -8.35 -5.26
N ASP A 135 3.50 -7.73 -6.41
CA ASP A 135 4.45 -8.17 -7.45
C ASP A 135 5.91 -8.27 -6.98
N SER A 136 6.25 -7.60 -5.88
CA SER A 136 7.58 -7.68 -5.25
C SER A 136 7.76 -8.90 -4.35
N ASN A 137 6.67 -9.60 -4.01
CA ASN A 137 6.73 -10.72 -3.09
C ASN A 137 7.41 -11.95 -3.74
N PRO A 138 7.97 -12.87 -2.93
CA PRO A 138 8.37 -14.18 -3.42
C PRO A 138 7.25 -14.88 -4.21
N THR A 139 7.60 -15.58 -5.27
CA THR A 139 6.63 -16.22 -6.19
C THR A 139 5.61 -17.12 -5.47
N HIS A 140 6.02 -17.84 -4.44
CA HIS A 140 5.11 -18.67 -3.66
C HIS A 140 4.05 -17.86 -2.90
N LEU A 141 4.41 -16.68 -2.34
CA LEU A 141 3.45 -15.80 -1.67
C LEU A 141 2.49 -15.12 -2.67
N ILE A 142 2.97 -14.78 -3.87
CA ILE A 142 2.09 -14.29 -4.95
C ILE A 142 1.07 -15.37 -5.30
N ALA A 143 1.51 -16.62 -5.46
CA ALA A 143 0.62 -17.74 -5.78
C ALA A 143 -0.41 -17.99 -4.67
N LEU A 144 -0.01 -17.95 -3.40
CA LEU A 144 -0.94 -18.09 -2.27
C LEU A 144 -1.99 -16.98 -2.25
N LYS A 145 -1.59 -15.71 -2.39
CA LYS A 145 -2.55 -14.59 -2.47
C LYS A 145 -3.48 -14.71 -3.68
N GLY A 146 -3.00 -15.24 -4.79
CA GLY A 146 -3.82 -15.53 -5.98
C GLY A 146 -4.83 -16.65 -5.75
N GLN A 147 -4.45 -17.71 -5.03
CA GLN A 147 -5.34 -18.83 -4.69
C GLN A 147 -6.44 -18.42 -3.72
N THR A 148 -6.13 -17.58 -2.74
CA THR A 148 -7.08 -17.13 -1.71
C THR A 148 -7.79 -15.82 -2.07
N HIS A 149 -7.66 -15.33 -3.31
CA HIS A 149 -8.13 -14.01 -3.70
C HIS A 149 -9.66 -13.88 -3.58
N SER A 150 -10.39 -14.91 -4.03
CA SER A 150 -11.85 -14.89 -4.04
C SER A 150 -12.43 -14.85 -2.63
N GLU A 151 -11.95 -15.73 -1.75
CA GLU A 151 -12.39 -15.80 -0.35
C GLU A 151 -12.01 -14.52 0.41
N PHE A 152 -10.86 -13.94 0.11
CA PHE A 152 -10.46 -12.66 0.69
C PHE A 152 -11.39 -11.52 0.27
N GLU A 153 -11.69 -11.37 -1.03
CA GLU A 153 -12.59 -10.33 -1.52
C GLU A 153 -14.01 -10.48 -0.96
N GLU A 154 -14.52 -11.72 -0.89
CA GLU A 154 -15.83 -12.00 -0.29
C GLU A 154 -15.83 -11.69 1.22
N GLY A 155 -14.76 -12.04 1.95
CA GLY A 155 -14.58 -11.68 3.35
C GLY A 155 -14.61 -10.17 3.58
N VAL A 156 -13.93 -9.41 2.72
CA VAL A 156 -13.95 -7.93 2.77
C VAL A 156 -15.35 -7.38 2.47
N ALA A 157 -16.07 -7.95 1.49
CA ALA A 157 -17.44 -7.53 1.18
C ALA A 157 -18.39 -7.76 2.38
N LEU A 158 -18.35 -8.95 2.99
CA LEU A 158 -19.13 -9.28 4.19
C LEU A 158 -18.78 -8.39 5.37
N TYR A 159 -17.50 -8.03 5.54
CA TYR A 159 -17.06 -7.10 6.58
C TYR A 159 -17.70 -5.71 6.39
N VAL A 160 -17.73 -5.20 5.14
CA VAL A 160 -18.36 -3.92 4.81
C VAL A 160 -19.87 -3.94 5.06
N GLU A 161 -20.51 -5.09 4.82
CA GLU A 161 -21.92 -5.33 5.15
C GLU A 161 -22.19 -5.58 6.65
N GLN A 162 -21.16 -5.47 7.51
CA GLN A 162 -21.22 -5.73 8.95
C GLN A 162 -21.61 -7.17 9.32
N GLN A 163 -21.45 -8.11 8.39
CA GLN A 163 -21.63 -9.54 8.63
C GLN A 163 -20.36 -10.15 9.24
N PHE A 164 -19.91 -9.62 10.39
CA PHE A 164 -18.59 -9.87 10.95
C PHE A 164 -18.30 -11.35 11.24
N ALA A 165 -19.28 -12.11 11.73
CA ALA A 165 -19.12 -13.54 11.99
C ALA A 165 -18.93 -14.37 10.70
N ALA A 166 -19.57 -13.96 9.60
CA ALA A 166 -19.41 -14.61 8.31
C ALA A 166 -18.07 -14.21 7.66
N ALA A 167 -17.73 -12.92 7.71
CA ALA A 167 -16.44 -12.40 7.26
C ALA A 167 -15.27 -13.09 7.97
N GLN A 168 -15.32 -13.21 9.30
CA GLN A 168 -14.27 -13.88 10.08
C GLN A 168 -14.04 -15.32 9.63
N ARG A 169 -15.09 -16.10 9.34
CA ARG A 169 -14.94 -17.48 8.85
C ARG A 169 -14.20 -17.57 7.51
N LEU A 170 -14.49 -16.64 6.59
CA LEU A 170 -13.77 -16.59 5.31
C LEU A 170 -12.30 -16.21 5.54
N PHE A 171 -12.03 -15.22 6.40
CA PHE A 171 -10.66 -14.85 6.73
C PHE A 171 -9.89 -15.99 7.41
N GLU A 172 -10.52 -16.77 8.28
CA GLU A 172 -9.91 -17.97 8.87
C GLU A 172 -9.58 -19.04 7.80
N GLN A 173 -10.42 -19.20 6.77
CA GLN A 173 -10.14 -20.09 5.64
C GLN A 173 -8.97 -19.60 4.78
N VAL A 174 -8.89 -18.29 4.55
CA VAL A 174 -7.74 -17.67 3.87
C VAL A 174 -6.45 -17.93 4.66
N LEU A 175 -6.48 -17.74 5.98
CA LEU A 175 -5.30 -17.92 6.83
C LEU A 175 -4.84 -19.38 6.91
N GLN A 176 -5.75 -20.36 6.80
CA GLN A 176 -5.39 -21.78 6.69
C GLN A 176 -4.57 -22.10 5.43
N GLN A 177 -4.74 -21.33 4.36
CA GLN A 177 -3.99 -21.50 3.11
C GLN A 177 -2.77 -20.58 3.04
N ASN A 178 -2.86 -19.38 3.61
CA ASN A 178 -1.83 -18.36 3.61
C ASN A 178 -1.62 -17.82 5.03
N GLU A 179 -0.92 -18.59 5.86
CA GLU A 179 -0.73 -18.34 7.30
C GLU A 179 -0.01 -17.02 7.62
N GLN A 180 0.64 -16.40 6.64
CA GLN A 180 1.44 -15.19 6.81
C GLN A 180 0.72 -13.92 6.29
N ASP A 181 -0.56 -14.01 5.91
CA ASP A 181 -1.30 -12.86 5.41
C ASP A 181 -1.74 -11.92 6.54
N ARG A 182 -0.87 -10.95 6.84
CA ARG A 182 -1.08 -9.95 7.90
C ARG A 182 -2.35 -9.12 7.76
N VAL A 183 -2.81 -8.91 6.52
CA VAL A 183 -4.06 -8.18 6.28
C VAL A 183 -5.26 -9.00 6.77
N VAL A 184 -5.21 -10.31 6.57
CA VAL A 184 -6.26 -11.24 6.99
C VAL A 184 -6.31 -11.33 8.51
N GLU A 185 -5.15 -11.41 9.17
CA GLU A 185 -5.05 -11.34 10.63
C GLU A 185 -5.70 -10.06 11.17
N LEU A 186 -5.37 -8.91 10.58
CA LEU A 186 -5.95 -7.62 10.95
C LEU A 186 -7.48 -7.61 10.78
N TYR A 187 -8.00 -8.21 9.72
CA TYR A 187 -9.45 -8.31 9.52
C TYR A 187 -10.13 -9.22 10.54
N ILE A 188 -9.52 -10.34 10.92
CA ILE A 188 -10.02 -11.22 11.99
C ILE A 188 -10.11 -10.44 13.30
N GLU A 189 -9.05 -9.72 13.67
CA GLU A 189 -9.03 -8.89 14.89
C GLU A 189 -10.16 -7.84 14.87
N ARG A 190 -10.34 -7.14 13.73
CA ARG A 190 -11.43 -6.17 13.54
C ARG A 190 -12.81 -6.80 13.66
N CYS A 191 -13.04 -7.97 13.07
CA CYS A 191 -14.30 -8.70 13.19
C CYS A 191 -14.59 -9.07 14.65
N GLN A 192 -13.58 -9.60 15.38
CA GLN A 192 -13.72 -9.99 16.78
C GLN A 192 -13.97 -8.78 17.70
N GLN A 193 -13.40 -7.62 17.38
CA GLN A 193 -13.71 -6.39 18.10
C GLN A 193 -15.16 -5.95 17.85
N ALA A 194 -15.59 -5.90 16.60
CA ALA A 194 -16.93 -5.47 16.23
C ALA A 194 -18.04 -6.36 16.83
N VAL A 195 -17.82 -7.68 16.90
CA VAL A 195 -18.75 -8.63 17.54
C VAL A 195 -18.83 -8.44 19.07
N ARG A 196 -17.77 -7.96 19.72
CA ARG A 196 -17.77 -7.69 21.17
C ARG A 196 -18.45 -6.37 21.53
N GLU A 197 -18.47 -5.42 20.61
CA GLU A 197 -19.02 -4.08 20.80
C GLU A 197 -20.50 -3.95 20.37
N GLY A 198 -21.02 -4.92 19.60
CA GLY A 198 -22.43 -5.01 19.18
C GLY A 198 -23.27 -5.91 20.08
#